data_AF-A0A820LZ15-F1
#
_entry.id   AF-A0A820LZ15-F1
#
_cell.length_a   1.000
_cell.length_b   1.000
_cell.length_c   1.000
_cell.angle_alpha   90.00
_cell.angle_beta   90.00
_cell.angle_gamma   90.00
#
_symmetry.space_group_name_H-M   'P 1'
#
loop_
_entity.id
_entity.type
_entity.pdbx_description
1 polymer ?
#
loop_
_entity_poly.entity_id
_entity_poly.type
_entity_poly.pdbx_seq_one_letter_code
_entity_poly.pdbx_strand_id
1 'polypeptide(L)'
;MDMDNEFVGKTVILGNKTYELDKLSPEERFRVRHEAIHEKHKGHESMHLEMVLVLLISLVVCQFLLLFWRNYHLRSYQFFTLIAMWLIPFGLSIHFFYIRFIIIWCCFTIITVYVTRRATRQPIEPNTPRQKSNNINFF
;
A
#
# COMPACT_ATOMS: atom_id res chain seq x y z
N MET A 1 -14.32 17.25 21.23
CA MET A 1 -15.23 16.13 21.60
C MET A 1 -14.91 15.86 23.04
N ASP A 2 -15.69 16.47 23.92
CA ASP A 2 -15.36 16.68 25.33
C ASP A 2 -15.76 15.44 26.12
N MET A 3 -14.76 14.59 26.43
CA MET A 3 -14.94 13.31 27.13
C MET A 3 -15.53 13.47 28.54
N ASP A 4 -15.47 14.67 29.10
CA ASP A 4 -16.11 15.09 30.34
C ASP A 4 -17.62 14.83 30.33
N ASN A 5 -18.32 15.01 29.21
CA ASN A 5 -19.77 14.81 29.11
C ASN A 5 -20.20 13.33 29.06
N GLU A 6 -19.30 12.38 28.75
CA GLU A 6 -19.67 10.96 28.72
C GLU A 6 -19.78 10.39 30.14
N PHE A 7 -19.16 11.02 31.14
CA PHE A 7 -19.06 10.53 32.51
C PHE A 7 -19.82 11.38 33.55
N VAL A 8 -20.51 12.46 33.14
CA VAL A 8 -21.41 13.23 34.02
C VAL A 8 -22.59 12.35 34.44
N GLY A 9 -22.85 12.20 35.74
CA GLY A 9 -23.98 11.39 36.23
C GLY A 9 -23.75 9.87 36.28
N LYS A 10 -22.57 9.37 35.87
CA LYS A 10 -22.34 7.92 35.76
C LYS A 10 -21.60 7.32 36.94
N THR A 11 -22.02 6.12 37.34
CA THR A 11 -21.25 5.24 38.21
C THR A 11 -20.15 4.54 37.40
N VAL A 12 -18.93 4.51 37.93
CA VAL A 12 -17.80 3.79 37.35
C VAL A 12 -17.48 2.60 38.24
N ILE A 13 -17.46 1.41 37.65
CA ILE A 13 -17.11 0.18 38.35
C ILE A 13 -15.64 -0.10 38.05
N LEU A 14 -14.80 -0.10 39.09
CA LEU A 14 -13.37 -0.39 38.98
C LEU A 14 -13.06 -1.55 39.93
N GLY A 15 -12.73 -2.72 39.39
CA GLY A 15 -12.60 -3.96 40.16
C GLY A 15 -13.90 -4.34 40.90
N ASN A 16 -13.86 -4.40 42.23
CA ASN A 16 -15.00 -4.74 43.09
C ASN A 16 -15.63 -3.52 43.81
N LYS A 17 -15.33 -2.30 43.35
CA LYS A 17 -15.82 -1.05 43.95
C LYS A 17 -16.57 -0.22 42.91
N THR A 18 -17.71 0.30 43.32
CA THR A 18 -18.52 1.22 42.52
C THR A 18 -18.30 2.64 43.00
N TYR A 19 -17.87 3.51 42.10
CA TYR A 19 -17.60 4.91 42.36
C TYR A 19 -18.69 5.79 41.73
N GLU A 20 -19.40 6.55 42.56
CA GLU A 20 -20.29 7.61 42.08
C GLU A 20 -19.45 8.86 41.79
N LEU A 21 -19.20 9.12 40.50
CA LEU A 21 -18.37 10.25 40.07
C LEU A 21 -18.87 11.59 40.61
N ASP A 22 -20.17 11.75 40.85
CA ASP A 22 -20.75 13.01 41.33
C ASP A 22 -20.57 13.29 42.83
N LYS A 23 -20.14 12.29 43.62
CA LYS A 23 -19.88 12.45 45.07
C LYS A 23 -18.40 12.54 45.42
N LEU A 24 -17.51 12.30 44.46
CA LEU A 24 -16.06 12.34 44.65
C LEU A 24 -15.52 13.78 44.62
N SER A 25 -14.41 14.02 45.32
CA SER A 25 -13.62 15.26 45.19
C SER A 25 -13.09 15.40 43.75
N PRO A 26 -12.90 16.61 43.19
CA PRO A 26 -12.41 16.81 41.84
C PRO A 26 -11.13 16.02 41.49
N GLU A 27 -10.22 15.89 42.45
CA GLU A 27 -8.97 15.13 42.29
C GLU A 27 -9.20 13.61 42.21
N GLU A 28 -10.11 13.09 43.04
CA GLU A 28 -10.43 11.67 43.07
C GLU A 28 -11.22 11.25 41.83
N ARG A 29 -12.10 12.13 41.32
CA ARG A 29 -12.78 11.93 40.03
C ARG A 29 -11.78 11.77 38.90
N PHE A 30 -10.75 12.61 38.86
CA PHE A 30 -9.73 12.55 37.82
C PHE A 30 -8.97 11.22 37.86
N ARG A 31 -8.56 10.78 39.05
CA ARG A 31 -7.86 9.50 39.25
C ARG A 31 -8.70 8.31 38.81
N VAL A 32 -9.95 8.22 39.28
CA VAL A 32 -10.87 7.11 38.95
C VAL A 32 -11.19 7.10 37.44
N ARG A 33 -11.35 8.26 36.81
CA ARG A 33 -11.54 8.34 35.36
C ARG A 33 -10.30 7.88 34.60
N HIS A 34 -9.12 8.32 35.02
CA HIS A 34 -7.87 7.95 34.38
C HIS A 34 -7.64 6.43 34.45
N GLU A 35 -7.91 5.82 35.62
CA GLU A 35 -7.87 4.36 35.80
C GLU A 35 -8.91 3.65 34.93
N ALA A 36 -10.16 4.13 34.90
CA ALA A 36 -11.21 3.53 34.09
C ALA A 36 -10.95 3.63 32.58
N ILE A 37 -10.34 4.73 32.13
CA ILE A 37 -9.88 4.90 30.75
C ILE A 37 -8.76 3.90 30.47
N HIS A 38 -7.76 3.78 31.35
CA HIS A 38 -6.69 2.80 31.17
C HIS A 38 -7.18 1.35 31.15
N GLU A 39 -8.14 0.99 32.00
CA GLU A 39 -8.73 -0.36 31.99
C GLU A 39 -9.47 -0.64 30.68
N LYS A 40 -10.25 0.32 30.16
CA LYS A 40 -10.90 0.18 28.85
C LYS A 40 -9.90 0.03 27.70
N HIS A 41 -8.75 0.72 27.77
CA HIS A 41 -7.72 0.63 26.75
C HIS A 41 -6.88 -0.65 26.87
N LYS A 42 -6.73 -1.23 28.08
CA LYS A 42 -5.93 -2.44 28.31
C LYS A 42 -6.37 -3.65 27.46
N GLY A 43 -7.68 -3.80 27.23
CA GLY A 43 -8.22 -4.83 26.32
C GLY A 43 -8.05 -4.49 24.84
N HIS A 44 -8.10 -3.20 24.51
CA HIS A 44 -7.92 -2.70 23.15
C HIS A 44 -6.47 -2.90 22.65
N GLU A 45 -5.46 -2.69 23.51
CA GLU A 45 -4.03 -2.93 23.17
C GLU A 45 -3.76 -4.38 22.74
N SER A 46 -4.41 -5.35 23.41
CA SER A 46 -4.23 -6.78 23.08
C SER A 46 -4.83 -7.13 21.70
N MET A 47 -5.93 -6.48 21.33
CA MET A 47 -6.56 -6.64 20.01
C MET A 47 -5.75 -5.93 18.91
N HIS A 48 -5.19 -4.75 19.19
CA HIS A 48 -4.27 -4.06 18.26
C HIS A 48 -3.02 -4.88 17.99
N LEU A 49 -2.44 -5.50 19.01
CA LEU A 49 -1.27 -6.37 18.86
C LEU A 49 -1.55 -7.54 17.91
N GLU A 50 -2.73 -8.15 17.97
CA GLU A 50 -3.09 -9.24 17.07
C GLU A 50 -3.21 -8.76 15.60
N MET A 51 -3.88 -7.63 15.36
CA MET A 51 -3.98 -7.03 14.02
C MET A 51 -2.59 -6.70 13.46
N VAL A 52 -1.72 -6.11 14.27
CA VAL A 52 -0.35 -5.74 13.87
C VAL A 52 0.49 -6.99 13.62
N LEU A 53 0.36 -8.03 14.44
CA LEU A 53 1.14 -9.26 14.28
C LEU A 53 0.84 -9.96 12.96
N VAL A 54 -0.45 -10.12 12.61
CA VAL A 54 -0.87 -10.72 11.34
C VAL A 54 -0.43 -9.84 10.16
N LEU A 55 -0.55 -8.52 10.29
CA LEU A 55 -0.09 -7.56 9.29
C LEU A 55 1.43 -7.68 9.07
N LEU A 56 2.22 -7.77 10.14
CA LEU A 56 3.68 -7.84 10.06
C LEU A 56 4.15 -9.17 9.45
N ILE A 57 3.53 -10.29 9.84
CA ILE A 57 3.82 -11.60 9.23
C ILE A 57 3.47 -11.58 7.74
N SER A 58 2.28 -11.08 7.38
CA SER A 58 1.88 -11.01 5.97
C SER A 58 2.79 -10.11 5.13
N LEU A 59 3.23 -8.95 5.66
CA LEU A 59 4.21 -8.08 5.01
C LEU A 59 5.54 -8.80 4.78
N VAL A 60 6.06 -9.48 5.79
CA VAL A 60 7.33 -10.22 5.68
C VAL A 60 7.21 -11.33 4.62
N VAL A 61 6.14 -12.12 4.65
CA VAL A 61 5.88 -13.17 3.66
C VAL A 61 5.75 -12.59 2.26
N CYS A 62 4.95 -11.53 2.09
CA CYS A 62 4.81 -10.84 0.80
C CYS A 62 6.15 -10.32 0.29
N GLN A 63 6.97 -9.75 1.16
CA GLN A 63 8.29 -9.25 0.78
C GLN A 63 9.20 -10.38 0.31
N PHE A 64 9.22 -11.51 1.01
CA PHE A 64 9.98 -12.69 0.58
C PHE A 64 9.47 -13.27 -0.74
N LEU A 65 8.15 -13.38 -0.91
CA LEU A 65 7.56 -13.85 -2.17
C LEU A 65 7.94 -12.95 -3.34
N LEU A 66 7.88 -11.63 -3.17
CA LEU A 66 8.30 -10.68 -4.21
C LEU A 66 9.78 -10.80 -4.54
N LEU A 67 10.64 -10.91 -3.53
CA LEU A 67 12.08 -11.07 -3.72
C LEU A 67 12.43 -12.42 -4.38
N PHE A 68 11.78 -13.50 -3.95
CA PHE A 68 11.95 -14.82 -4.53
C PHE A 68 11.47 -14.84 -5.98
N TRP A 69 10.28 -14.29 -6.23
CA TRP A 69 9.70 -14.21 -7.57
C TRP A 69 10.57 -13.38 -8.52
N ARG A 70 11.11 -12.25 -8.06
CA ARG A 70 12.09 -11.45 -8.81
C ARG A 70 13.34 -12.26 -9.15
N ASN A 71 13.89 -13.01 -8.19
CA ASN A 71 15.13 -13.76 -8.37
C ASN A 71 14.96 -14.98 -9.28
N TYR A 72 13.82 -15.68 -9.23
CA TYR A 72 13.55 -16.87 -10.06
C TYR A 72 12.99 -16.52 -11.45
N HIS A 73 12.15 -15.48 -11.56
CA HIS A 73 11.43 -15.15 -12.79
C HIS A 73 11.45 -13.64 -13.09
N LEU A 74 12.65 -13.08 -13.27
CA LEU A 74 12.84 -11.65 -13.56
C LEU A 74 12.00 -11.16 -14.75
N ARG A 75 11.86 -11.97 -15.81
CA ARG A 75 11.06 -11.61 -17.00
C ARG A 75 9.58 -11.45 -16.68
N SER A 76 8.99 -12.37 -15.92
CA SER A 76 7.58 -12.30 -15.51
C SER A 76 7.36 -11.18 -14.49
N TYR A 77 8.30 -10.98 -13.56
CA TYR A 77 8.26 -9.90 -12.59
C TYR A 77 8.27 -8.52 -13.28
N GLN A 78 9.21 -8.29 -14.22
CA GLN A 78 9.29 -7.04 -14.98
C GLN A 78 8.04 -6.76 -15.82
N PHE A 79 7.46 -7.80 -16.44
CA PHE A 79 6.22 -7.64 -17.20
C PHE A 79 5.03 -7.29 -16.29
N PHE A 80 4.90 -8.00 -15.16
CA PHE A 80 3.82 -7.74 -14.22
C PHE A 80 3.93 -6.36 -13.58
N THR A 81 5.13 -5.93 -13.16
CA THR A 81 5.33 -4.60 -12.59
C THR A 81 5.09 -3.49 -13.61
N LEU A 82 5.50 -3.69 -14.87
CA LEU A 82 5.20 -2.76 -15.97
C LEU A 82 3.69 -2.61 -16.18
N ILE A 83 2.95 -3.73 -16.19
CA ILE A 83 1.49 -3.72 -16.28
C ILE A 83 0.88 -3.05 -15.05
N ALA A 84 1.32 -3.38 -13.84
CA ALA A 84 0.78 -2.81 -12.61
C ALA A 84 0.97 -1.30 -12.56
N MET A 85 2.16 -0.80 -12.90
CA MET A 85 2.45 0.63 -12.99
C MET A 85 1.53 1.34 -14.00
N TRP A 86 1.07 0.64 -15.03
CA TRP A 86 0.16 1.18 -16.04
C TRP A 86 -1.33 1.06 -15.66
N LEU A 87 -1.72 -0.03 -14.99
CA LEU A 87 -3.13 -0.28 -14.65
C LEU A 87 -3.57 0.41 -13.36
N ILE A 88 -2.71 0.54 -12.35
CA ILE A 88 -3.04 1.20 -11.07
C ILE A 88 -3.57 2.64 -11.27
N PRO A 89 -2.85 3.56 -11.96
CA PRO A 89 -3.34 4.93 -12.15
C PRO A 89 -4.62 4.97 -13.00
N PHE A 90 -4.77 4.05 -13.94
CA PHE A 90 -5.98 3.94 -14.75
C PHE A 90 -7.20 3.47 -13.94
N GLY A 91 -7.02 2.43 -13.12
CA GLY A 91 -8.07 1.90 -12.23
C GLY A 91 -8.54 2.94 -11.23
N LEU A 92 -7.60 3.69 -10.62
CA LEU A 92 -7.95 4.83 -9.75
C LEU A 92 -8.74 5.89 -10.52
N SER A 93 -8.32 6.23 -11.73
CA SER A 93 -9.01 7.24 -12.56
C SER A 93 -10.44 6.84 -12.93
N ILE A 94 -10.71 5.54 -13.12
CA ILE A 94 -12.07 5.01 -13.31
C ILE A 94 -12.88 5.16 -12.02
N HIS A 95 -12.32 4.76 -10.88
CA HIS A 95 -13.01 4.88 -9.59
C HIS A 95 -13.41 6.34 -9.29
N PHE A 96 -12.56 7.31 -9.62
CA PHE A 96 -12.84 8.73 -9.43
C PHE A 96 -13.59 9.38 -10.61
N PHE A 97 -14.01 8.61 -11.63
CA PHE A 97 -14.70 9.08 -12.85
C PHE A 97 -13.99 10.23 -13.61
N TYR A 98 -12.65 10.21 -13.65
CA TYR A 98 -11.86 11.22 -14.37
C TYR A 98 -11.84 10.95 -15.89
N ILE A 99 -12.96 11.23 -16.57
CA ILE A 99 -13.18 10.92 -18.00
C ILE A 99 -12.10 11.48 -18.93
N ARG A 100 -11.64 12.73 -18.71
CA ARG A 100 -10.60 13.37 -19.55
C ARG A 100 -9.30 12.57 -19.53
N PHE A 101 -8.90 12.11 -18.35
CA PHE A 101 -7.71 11.30 -18.18
C PHE A 101 -7.87 9.92 -18.84
N ILE A 102 -9.02 9.28 -18.65
CA ILE A 102 -9.34 7.97 -19.25
C ILE A 102 -9.21 8.01 -20.78
N ILE A 103 -9.77 9.03 -21.44
CA ILE A 103 -9.71 9.14 -22.90
C ILE A 103 -8.25 9.25 -23.39
N ILE A 104 -7.47 10.16 -22.82
CA ILE A 104 -6.06 10.35 -23.18
C ILE A 104 -5.26 9.07 -22.90
N TRP A 105 -5.53 8.42 -21.77
CA TRP A 105 -4.87 7.18 -21.36
C TRP A 105 -5.17 6.03 -22.32
N CYS A 106 -6.41 5.88 -22.76
CA CYS A 106 -6.80 4.87 -23.76
C CYS A 106 -6.08 5.10 -25.09
N CYS A 107 -6.03 6.34 -25.59
CA CYS A 107 -5.29 6.69 -26.80
C CYS A 107 -3.80 6.37 -26.67
N PHE A 108 -3.17 6.79 -25.58
CA PHE A 108 -1.77 6.49 -25.27
C PHE A 108 -1.52 4.97 -25.21
N THR A 109 -2.46 4.22 -24.63
CA THR A 109 -2.40 2.76 -24.53
C THR A 109 -2.42 2.09 -25.89
N ILE A 110 -3.34 2.50 -26.76
CA ILE A 110 -3.45 1.96 -28.12
C ILE A 110 -2.17 2.22 -28.92
N ILE A 111 -1.66 3.46 -28.88
CA ILE A 111 -0.42 3.84 -29.59
C ILE A 111 0.77 3.04 -29.05
N THR A 112 0.92 2.97 -27.73
CA THR A 112 2.02 2.24 -27.09
C THR A 112 1.98 0.76 -27.47
N VAL A 113 0.82 0.10 -27.38
CA VAL A 113 0.66 -1.30 -27.82
C VAL A 113 1.00 -1.45 -29.30
N TYR A 114 0.55 -0.54 -30.16
CA TYR A 114 0.84 -0.60 -31.59
C TYR A 114 2.35 -0.50 -31.87
N VAL A 115 3.03 0.48 -31.27
CA VAL A 115 4.48 0.69 -31.41
C VAL A 115 5.25 -0.50 -30.83
N THR A 116 4.90 -0.94 -29.62
CA THR A 116 5.55 -2.10 -28.98
C THR A 116 5.37 -3.35 -29.84
N ARG A 117 4.17 -3.66 -30.33
CA ARG A 117 3.93 -4.81 -31.23
C ARG A 117 4.74 -4.73 -32.51
N ARG A 118 5.02 -3.53 -33.02
CA ARG A 118 5.90 -3.33 -34.18
C ARG A 118 7.37 -3.51 -33.81
N ALA A 119 7.80 -3.02 -32.65
CA ALA A 119 9.17 -3.11 -32.16
C ALA A 119 9.56 -4.53 -31.70
N THR A 120 8.60 -5.36 -31.25
CA THR A 120 8.85 -6.76 -30.88
C THR A 120 8.88 -7.71 -32.09
N ARG A 121 8.58 -7.22 -33.31
CA ARG A 121 8.79 -7.98 -34.55
C ARG A 121 10.28 -8.04 -34.86
N GLN A 122 10.70 -9.17 -35.44
CA GLN A 122 12.07 -9.68 -35.45
C GLN A 122 13.15 -8.65 -35.86
N PRO A 123 14.34 -8.69 -35.23
CA PRO A 123 15.50 -7.96 -35.73
C PRO A 123 15.88 -8.46 -37.13
N ILE A 124 16.37 -7.55 -37.96
CA ILE A 124 16.84 -7.81 -39.33
C ILE A 124 17.88 -8.94 -39.30
N GLU A 125 17.74 -9.92 -40.20
CA GLU A 125 18.63 -11.07 -40.29
C GLU A 125 20.11 -10.66 -40.31
N PRO A 126 21.02 -11.36 -39.63
CA PRO A 126 22.46 -11.05 -39.58
C PRO A 126 23.19 -11.16 -40.94
N ASN A 127 22.49 -11.46 -42.03
CA ASN A 127 23.04 -11.67 -43.37
C ASN A 127 23.28 -10.37 -44.14
N THR A 128 23.21 -9.20 -43.49
CA THR A 128 23.71 -7.96 -44.10
C THR A 128 25.24 -7.97 -43.98
N PRO A 129 26.00 -8.13 -45.08
CA PRO A 129 27.44 -8.19 -44.99
C PRO A 129 27.93 -6.84 -44.46
N ARG A 130 28.62 -6.82 -43.30
CA ARG A 130 29.43 -5.67 -42.91
C ARG A 130 30.51 -5.53 -43.97
N GLN A 131 30.30 -4.66 -44.95
CA GLN A 131 31.35 -4.19 -45.83
C GLN A 131 32.42 -3.54 -44.94
N LYS A 132 33.49 -4.30 -44.63
CA LYS A 132 34.74 -3.69 -44.21
C LYS A 132 35.21 -2.86 -45.40
N SER A 133 35.10 -1.54 -45.28
CA SER A 133 35.87 -0.61 -46.09
C SER A 133 37.35 -0.86 -45.77
N ASN A 134 37.96 -1.80 -46.48
CA ASN A 134 39.40 -1.90 -46.60
C ASN A 134 39.83 -0.79 -47.55
N ASN A 135 39.91 0.42 -47.04
CA ASN A 135 40.47 1.54 -47.77
C ASN A 135 41.46 2.29 -46.87
N ILE A 136 42.63 1.67 -46.69
CA ILE A 136 43.82 2.36 -46.21
C ILE A 136 45.03 1.76 -46.95
N ASN A 137 45.26 2.27 -48.15
CA ASN A 137 46.58 2.35 -48.75
C ASN A 137 46.71 3.76 -49.31
N PHE A 138 47.67 4.52 -48.79
CA PHE A 138 48.49 5.57 -49.42
C PHE A 138 49.00 6.50 -48.33
N PHE A 139 50.14 6.16 -47.72
CA PHE A 139 51.45 6.83 -47.85
C PHE A 139 52.46 6.14 -46.94
#